data_AF-A0A7V2WSI7-F1
#
_entry.id   AF-A0A7V2WSI7-F1
#
_cell.length_a   1.000
_cell.length_b   1.000
_cell.length_c   1.000
_cell.angle_alpha   90.00
_cell.angle_beta   90.00
_cell.angle_gamma   90.00
#
_symmetry.space_group_name_H-M   'P 1'
#
loop_
_entity.id
_entity.type
_entity.pdbx_description
1 polymer ?
#
loop_
_entity_poly.entity_id
_entity_poly.type
_entity_poly.pdbx_seq_one_letter_code
_entity_poly.pdbx_strand_id
1 'polypeptide(L)' 'GLSREVREKLSRARPETLGMASRISGITPAALSVLRIYLKKHGKE' A
#
# COMPACT_ATOMS: atom_id res chain seq x y z
N GLY A 1 -11.37 -0.98 -3.60
CA GLY A 1 -10.36 0.11 -3.67
C GLY A 1 -9.89 0.45 -2.27
N LEU A 2 -8.64 0.90 -2.09
CA LEU A 2 -8.02 1.09 -0.77
C LEU A 2 -8.85 1.99 0.17
N SER A 3 -9.08 1.51 1.39
CA SER A 3 -9.78 2.26 2.46
C SER A 3 -9.09 3.60 2.75
N ARG A 4 -9.84 4.58 3.29
CA ARG A 4 -9.28 5.89 3.64
C ARG A 4 -8.17 5.78 4.67
N GLU A 5 -8.36 4.95 5.70
CA GLU A 5 -7.35 4.70 6.72
C GLU A 5 -6.05 4.15 6.14
N VAL A 6 -6.14 3.17 5.23
CA VAL A 6 -4.97 2.60 4.54
C VAL A 6 -4.25 3.67 3.72
N ARG A 7 -4.99 4.51 2.98
CA ARG A 7 -4.41 5.62 2.21
C ARG A 7 -3.71 6.64 3.11
N GLU A 8 -4.31 7.01 4.23
CA GLU A 8 -3.70 7.92 5.21
C GLU A 8 -2.42 7.33 5.81
N LYS A 9 -2.45 6.04 6.21
CA LYS A 9 -1.28 5.34 6.76
C LYS A 9 -0.13 5.25 5.76
N LEU A 10 -0.42 4.85 4.52
CA LEU A 10 0.58 4.80 3.44
C LEU A 10 1.12 6.20 3.11
N SER A 11 0.26 7.22 3.09
CA SER A 11 0.68 8.60 2.81
C SER A 11 1.53 9.20 3.94
N ARG A 12 1.29 8.81 5.19
CA ARG A 12 2.09 9.25 6.34
C ARG A 12 3.43 8.52 6.40
N ALA A 13 3.41 7.21 6.25
CA ALA A 13 4.61 6.38 6.35
C ALA A 13 5.51 6.47 5.12
N ARG A 14 4.95 6.78 3.94
CA ARG A 14 5.63 6.85 2.64
C ARG A 14 6.64 5.71 2.42
N PRO A 15 6.21 4.44 2.55
CA PRO A 15 7.12 3.31 2.38
C PRO A 15 7.65 3.26 0.94
N GLU A 16 8.96 3.03 0.79
CA GLU A 16 9.59 2.90 -0.53
C GLU A 16 9.29 1.55 -1.19
N THR A 17 8.93 0.54 -0.38
CA THR A 17 8.66 -0.82 -0.86
C THR A 17 7.37 -1.38 -0.28
N LEU A 18 6.76 -2.33 -1.00
CA LEU A 18 5.60 -3.09 -0.49
C LEU A 18 5.94 -3.88 0.79
N GLY A 19 7.19 -4.31 0.94
CA GLY A 19 7.67 -4.99 2.15
C GLY A 19 7.75 -4.07 3.36
N MET A 20 8.02 -2.77 3.17
CA MET A 20 7.89 -1.79 4.25
C MET A 20 6.42 -1.49 4.54
N ALA A 21 5.60 -1.36 3.50
CA ALA A 21 4.17 -1.13 3.65
C ALA A 21 3.46 -2.23 4.46
N SER A 22 3.89 -3.49 4.33
CA SER A 22 3.32 -4.62 5.07
C SER A 22 3.58 -4.59 6.57
N ARG A 23 4.60 -3.84 7.03
CA ARG A 23 4.93 -3.67 8.45
C ARG A 23 4.14 -2.56 9.13
N ILE A 24 3.40 -1.75 8.36
CA ILE A 24 2.59 -0.67 8.92
C ILE A 24 1.35 -1.26 9.60
N SER A 25 1.13 -0.91 10.87
CA SER A 25 0.00 -1.43 11.65
C SER A 25 -1.35 -1.11 11.01
N GLY A 26 -2.19 -2.13 10.86
CA GLY A 26 -3.49 -2.05 10.20
C GLY A 26 -3.44 -1.97 8.67
N ILE A 27 -2.29 -2.25 8.05
CA ILE A 27 -2.24 -2.66 6.65
C ILE A 27 -2.48 -4.17 6.59
N THR A 28 -3.43 -4.58 5.75
CA THR A 28 -3.78 -5.99 5.57
C THR A 28 -3.17 -6.56 4.29
N PRO A 29 -2.99 -7.89 4.18
CA PRO A 29 -2.56 -8.53 2.94
C PRO A 29 -3.45 -8.18 1.73
N ALA A 30 -4.76 -8.03 1.94
CA ALA A 30 -5.69 -7.63 0.88
C ALA A 30 -5.41 -6.21 0.35
N ALA A 31 -5.08 -5.26 1.25
CA ALA A 31 -4.68 -3.91 0.85
C ALA A 31 -3.39 -3.92 0.02
N LEU A 32 -2.42 -4.76 0.39
CA LEU A 32 -1.17 -4.92 -0.37
C LEU A 32 -1.42 -5.50 -1.76
N SER A 33 -2.33 -6.48 -1.90
CA SER A 33 -2.71 -7.01 -3.22
C SER A 33 -3.31 -5.93 -4.12
N VAL A 34 -4.21 -5.11 -3.59
CA VAL A 34 -4.79 -3.97 -4.34
C VAL A 34 -3.72 -2.95 -4.71
N LEU A 35 -2.81 -2.63 -3.78
CA LEU A 35 -1.70 -1.70 -4.04
C LEU A 35 -0.76 -2.23 -5.12
N ARG A 36 -0.45 -3.53 -5.12
CA ARG A 36 0.37 -4.17 -6.15
C ARG A 36 -0.26 -4.09 -7.54
N ILE A 37 -1.57 -4.34 -7.66
CA ILE A 37 -2.31 -4.17 -8.91
C ILE A 37 -2.28 -2.71 -9.37
N TYR A 38 -2.45 -1.77 -8.43
CA TYR A 38 -2.38 -0.34 -8.72
C TYR A 38 -1.00 0.08 -9.26
N LEU A 39 0.09 -0.34 -8.61
CA LEU A 39 1.46 -0.04 -9.05
C LEU A 39 1.77 -0.64 -10.43
N LYS A 40 1.38 -1.90 -10.67
CA LYS A 40 1.52 -2.56 -11.97
C LYS A 40 0.76 -1.83 -13.08
N LYS A 41 -0.44 -1.32 -12.78
CA LYS A 41 -1.24 -0.52 -13.73
C LYS A 41 -0.60 0.84 -14.06
N HIS A 42 0.20 1.39 -13.15
CA HIS A 42 0.79 2.74 -13.29
C HIS A 42 2.30 2.72 -13.59
N GLY A 43 2.89 1.56 -13.95
CA GLY A 43 4.26 1.48 -14.47
C GLY A 43 5.36 1.91 -13.51
N LYS A 44 5.14 1.78 -12.19
CA LYS A 44 6.20 1.91 -11.18
C LYS A 44 6.56 0.51 -10.68
N GLU A 45 7.44 -0.16 -11.42
CA GLU A 45 8.16 -1.35 -10.97
C GLU A 45 9.60 -0.98 -10.67
#